data_AF-A0A8I2A7L7-F1
#
_entry.id   AF-A0A8I2A7L7-F1
#
_cell.length_a   1.000
_cell.length_b   1.000
_cell.length_c   1.000
_cell.angle_alpha   90.00
_cell.angle_beta   90.00
_cell.angle_gamma   90.00
#
_symmetry.space_group_name_H-M   'P 1'
#
loop_
_entity.id
_entity.type
_entity.pdbx_description
1 polymer ?
#
loop_
_entity_poly.entity_id
_entity_poly.type
_entity_poly.pdbx_seq_one_letter_code
_entity_poly.pdbx_strand_id
1 'polypeptide(L)'
;MILFEFKDKTDFEEVEEFSEFLRSLGKQVKLWGYYPHKNLPLFFTPTGNQQCLTQKQLRWFPIPCERAIAGFNEYQPDILIDLSREDCYPLKYLAAISQASMKVGCNSNFTQPIFDLLIQKDDDLPLTAFIENIIHYLNHLNKS
;
A
#
# COMPACT_ATOMS: atom_id res chain seq x y z
N MET A 1 -6.91 -2.35 -3.75
CA MET A 1 -5.75 -1.44 -3.94
C MET A 1 -4.69 -1.81 -2.93
N ILE A 2 -3.42 -1.76 -3.32
CA ILE A 2 -2.30 -2.00 -2.41
C ILE A 2 -1.45 -0.74 -2.33
N LEU A 3 -1.16 -0.29 -1.12
CA LEU A 3 -0.14 0.72 -0.81
C LEU A 3 1.12 0.01 -0.32
N PHE A 4 2.29 0.47 -0.75
CA PHE A 4 3.56 -0.13 -0.35
C PHE A 4 4.71 0.86 -0.39
N GLU A 5 5.69 0.68 0.50
CA GLU A 5 7.00 1.31 0.39
C GLU A 5 8.04 0.29 -0.08
N PHE A 6 9.09 0.77 -0.74
CA PHE A 6 10.19 -0.09 -1.17
C PHE A 6 11.50 0.70 -1.19
N LYS A 7 12.60 0.02 -0.87
CA LYS A 7 13.96 0.59 -0.84
C LYS A 7 14.81 0.00 -1.97
N ASP A 8 14.60 -1.26 -2.27
CA ASP A 8 15.31 -1.99 -3.32
C ASP A 8 14.37 -2.83 -4.19
N LYS A 9 14.96 -3.66 -5.04
CA LYS A 9 14.23 -4.50 -5.99
C LYS A 9 13.47 -5.62 -5.30
N THR A 10 14.02 -6.16 -4.21
CA THR A 10 13.45 -7.30 -3.49
C THR A 10 12.15 -6.90 -2.81
N ASP A 11 12.12 -5.73 -2.15
CA ASP A 11 10.89 -5.18 -1.59
C ASP A 11 9.77 -5.07 -2.65
N PHE A 12 10.11 -4.60 -3.85
CA PHE A 12 9.14 -4.45 -4.93
C PHE A 12 8.69 -5.79 -5.53
N GLU A 13 9.59 -6.75 -5.67
CA GLU A 13 9.27 -8.11 -6.16
C GLU A 13 8.27 -8.82 -5.24
N GLU A 14 8.43 -8.72 -3.91
CA GLU A 14 7.47 -9.31 -2.96
C GLU A 14 6.05 -8.71 -3.10
N VAL A 15 5.95 -7.40 -3.33
CA VAL A 15 4.67 -6.73 -3.56
C VAL A 15 4.05 -7.12 -4.90
N GLU A 16 4.86 -7.22 -5.95
CA GLU A 16 4.42 -7.66 -7.28
C GLU A 16 3.90 -9.11 -7.22
N GLU A 17 4.63 -10.02 -6.57
CA GLU A 17 4.22 -11.42 -6.37
C GLU A 17 2.86 -11.51 -5.66
N PHE A 18 2.67 -10.75 -4.58
CA PHE A 18 1.38 -10.69 -3.89
C PHE A 18 0.28 -10.11 -4.78
N SER A 19 0.59 -9.09 -5.58
CA SER A 19 -0.38 -8.50 -6.51
C SER A 19 -0.81 -9.49 -7.60
N GLU A 20 0.12 -10.29 -8.12
CA GLU A 20 -0.15 -11.32 -9.12
C GLU A 20 -0.94 -12.49 -8.53
N PHE A 21 -0.65 -12.88 -7.28
CA PHE A 21 -1.46 -13.84 -6.56
C PHE A 21 -2.92 -13.37 -6.47
N LEU A 22 -3.19 -12.13 -6.05
CA LEU A 22 -4.56 -11.59 -6.01
C LEU A 22 -5.21 -11.51 -7.40
N ARG A 23 -4.46 -11.12 -8.44
CA ARG A 23 -4.95 -11.11 -9.83
C ARG A 23 -5.32 -12.52 -10.31
N SER A 24 -4.53 -13.54 -9.95
CA SER A 24 -4.82 -14.94 -10.28
C SER A 24 -6.13 -15.45 -9.64
N LEU A 25 -6.55 -14.86 -8.52
CA LEU A 25 -7.86 -15.08 -7.88
C LEU A 25 -8.99 -14.25 -8.52
N GLY A 26 -8.74 -13.60 -9.66
CA GLY A 26 -9.71 -12.78 -10.38
C GLY A 26 -9.95 -11.39 -9.77
N LYS A 27 -9.09 -10.92 -8.87
CA LYS A 27 -9.23 -9.59 -8.25
C LYS A 27 -8.61 -8.50 -9.13
N GLN A 28 -9.23 -7.32 -9.14
CA GLN A 28 -8.63 -6.14 -9.76
C GLN A 28 -7.66 -5.48 -8.77
N VAL A 29 -6.40 -5.32 -9.18
CA VAL A 29 -5.34 -4.82 -8.29
C VAL A 29 -4.63 -3.60 -8.90
N LYS A 30 -4.79 -2.45 -8.24
CA LYS A 30 -3.97 -1.25 -8.44
C LYS A 30 -2.95 -1.10 -7.32
N LEU A 31 -1.74 -0.72 -7.68
CA LEU A 31 -0.60 -0.51 -6.79
C LEU A 31 -0.22 0.97 -6.73
N TRP A 32 0.00 1.46 -5.51
CA TRP A 32 0.49 2.80 -5.23
C TRP A 32 1.68 2.73 -4.29
N GLY A 33 2.87 2.99 -4.85
CA GLY A 33 4.13 2.92 -4.15
C GLY A 33 4.58 4.26 -3.56
N TYR A 34 5.47 4.21 -2.58
CA TYR A 34 6.33 5.33 -2.21
C TYR A 34 7.80 4.91 -2.26
N TYR A 35 8.61 5.66 -3.00
CA TYR A 35 10.06 5.52 -3.05
C TYR A 35 10.72 6.73 -2.38
N PRO A 36 11.53 6.55 -1.31
CA PRO A 36 12.05 7.63 -0.48
C PRO A 36 13.21 8.42 -1.11
N HIS A 37 13.31 8.42 -2.44
CA HIS A 37 14.31 9.17 -3.18
C HIS A 37 13.67 10.05 -4.26
N LYS A 38 14.47 10.94 -4.85
CA LYS A 38 14.02 11.94 -5.81
C LYS A 38 13.65 11.39 -7.18
N ASN A 39 14.19 10.25 -7.57
CA ASN A 39 13.97 9.64 -8.88
C ASN A 39 13.60 8.19 -8.66
N LEU A 40 12.69 7.66 -9.49
CA LEU A 40 12.35 6.24 -9.46
C LEU A 40 13.57 5.39 -9.81
N PRO A 41 13.70 4.19 -9.22
CA PRO A 41 14.76 3.28 -9.58
C PRO A 41 14.49 2.65 -10.96
N LEU A 42 15.56 2.22 -11.64
CA LEU A 42 15.48 1.67 -13.00
C LEU A 42 14.61 0.40 -13.10
N PHE A 43 14.45 -0.34 -12.01
CA PHE A 43 13.63 -1.55 -11.97
C PHE A 43 12.14 -1.26 -11.80
N PHE A 44 11.75 0.00 -11.55
CA PHE A 44 10.35 0.39 -11.39
C PHE A 44 9.90 1.21 -12.60
N THR A 45 8.95 0.67 -13.36
CA THR A 45 8.31 1.38 -14.48
C THR A 45 6.84 1.61 -14.15
N PRO A 46 6.38 2.86 -13.95
CA PRO A 46 4.97 3.14 -13.75
C PRO A 46 4.12 2.63 -14.93
N THR A 47 2.98 2.03 -14.63
CA THR A 47 2.01 1.53 -15.61
C THR A 47 0.61 2.05 -15.27
N GLY A 48 -0.41 1.76 -16.10
CA GLY A 48 -1.78 2.16 -15.78
C GLY A 48 -2.30 1.62 -14.43
N ASN A 49 -1.75 0.51 -13.96
CA ASN A 49 -2.10 -0.13 -12.67
C ASN A 49 -1.06 0.08 -11.57
N GLN A 50 0.05 0.75 -11.85
CA GLN A 50 1.14 1.00 -10.91
C GLN A 50 1.53 2.48 -10.94
N GLN A 51 1.34 3.16 -9.82
CA GLN A 51 1.86 4.50 -9.62
C GLN A 51 2.84 4.50 -8.46
N CYS A 52 3.76 5.45 -8.44
CA CYS A 52 4.70 5.61 -7.34
C CYS A 52 4.96 7.09 -7.07
N LEU A 53 4.85 7.46 -5.80
CA LEU A 53 5.25 8.75 -5.27
C LEU A 53 6.75 8.72 -4.96
N THR A 54 7.43 9.81 -5.30
CA THR A 54 8.83 10.07 -4.97
C THR A 54 8.92 11.29 -4.07
N GLN A 55 10.09 11.51 -3.45
CA GLN A 55 10.31 12.69 -2.61
C GLN A 55 10.02 14.02 -3.33
N LYS A 56 10.23 14.10 -4.65
CA LYS A 56 9.96 15.32 -5.45
C LYS A 56 8.47 15.68 -5.53
N GLN A 57 7.58 14.73 -5.27
CA GLN A 57 6.14 14.90 -5.37
C GLN A 57 5.50 15.30 -4.03
N LEU A 58 6.30 15.49 -2.98
CA LEU A 58 5.85 15.97 -1.67
C LEU A 58 6.05 17.49 -1.59
N ARG A 59 5.06 18.25 -1.10
CA ARG A 59 5.17 19.72 -0.96
C ARG A 59 5.69 20.14 0.40
N TRP A 60 4.94 19.81 1.44
CA TRP A 60 5.34 19.92 2.84
C TRP A 60 5.45 18.50 3.35
N PHE A 61 6.59 18.11 3.93
CA PHE A 61 6.72 16.76 4.48
C PHE A 61 5.60 16.56 5.51
N PRO A 62 4.66 15.60 5.34
CA PRO A 62 4.63 14.45 4.42
C PRO A 62 3.47 14.41 3.37
N ILE A 63 2.92 15.56 2.98
CA ILE A 63 1.73 15.67 2.11
C ILE A 63 2.11 15.61 0.61
N PRO A 64 1.58 14.62 -0.15
CA PRO A 64 1.72 14.58 -1.60
C PRO A 64 1.06 15.79 -2.28
N CYS A 65 1.68 16.30 -3.34
CA CYS A 65 1.07 17.36 -4.14
C CYS A 65 -0.16 16.83 -4.90
N GLU A 66 -1.19 17.66 -5.06
CA GLU A 66 -2.45 17.28 -5.73
C GLU A 66 -2.22 16.66 -7.12
N ARG A 67 -1.27 17.20 -7.89
CA ARG A 67 -0.93 16.68 -9.22
C ARG A 67 -0.40 15.24 -9.16
N ALA A 68 0.34 14.88 -8.11
CA ALA A 68 0.92 13.54 -7.97
C ALA A 68 -0.09 12.47 -7.55
N ILE A 69 -1.23 12.89 -7.00
CA ILE A 69 -2.31 12.00 -6.57
C ILE A 69 -3.58 12.23 -7.39
N ALA A 70 -3.45 12.90 -8.53
CA ALA A 70 -4.56 13.14 -9.44
C ALA A 70 -5.13 11.79 -9.91
N GLY A 71 -6.46 11.65 -9.83
CA GLY A 71 -7.15 10.41 -10.17
C GLY A 71 -7.06 9.31 -9.09
N PHE A 72 -6.36 9.52 -7.97
CA PHE A 72 -6.31 8.53 -6.88
C PHE A 72 -7.71 8.18 -6.37
N ASN A 73 -8.52 9.21 -6.11
CA ASN A 73 -9.90 9.06 -5.59
C ASN A 73 -10.94 8.68 -6.65
N GLU A 74 -10.58 8.63 -7.93
CA GLU A 74 -11.49 8.13 -8.99
C GLU A 74 -11.68 6.61 -8.87
N TYR A 75 -10.73 5.92 -8.23
CA TYR A 75 -10.82 4.51 -7.95
C TYR A 75 -11.26 4.27 -6.51
N GLN A 76 -12.41 3.64 -6.34
CA GLN A 76 -12.99 3.26 -5.05
C GLN A 76 -12.83 1.74 -4.89
N PRO A 77 -11.74 1.25 -4.30
CA PRO A 77 -11.55 -0.19 -4.11
C PRO A 77 -12.46 -0.72 -3.02
N ASP A 78 -12.91 -1.97 -3.14
CA ASP A 78 -13.58 -2.65 -2.02
C ASP A 78 -12.64 -2.75 -0.80
N ILE A 79 -11.37 -3.06 -1.06
CA ILE A 79 -10.32 -3.21 -0.04
C ILE A 79 -9.08 -2.41 -0.42
N LEU A 80 -8.61 -1.57 0.49
CA LEU A 80 -7.26 -0.99 0.50
C LEU A 80 -6.41 -1.73 1.52
N ILE A 81 -5.23 -2.19 1.08
CA ILE A 81 -4.25 -2.87 1.94
C ILE A 81 -2.98 -2.00 1.96
N ASP A 82 -2.61 -1.50 3.13
CA ASP A 82 -1.32 -0.82 3.33
C ASP A 82 -0.30 -1.82 3.87
N LEU A 83 0.72 -2.10 3.05
CA LEU A 83 1.82 -3.01 3.36
C LEU A 83 2.99 -2.34 4.07
N SER A 84 2.90 -1.03 4.35
CA SER A 84 3.92 -0.31 5.10
C SER A 84 4.02 -0.87 6.52
N ARG A 85 5.18 -1.44 6.86
CA ARG A 85 5.46 -1.98 8.19
C ARG A 85 5.91 -0.90 9.18
N GLU A 86 6.40 0.22 8.67
CA GLU A 86 6.78 1.40 9.43
C GLU A 86 5.88 2.60 9.09
N ASP A 87 6.04 3.69 9.85
CA ASP A 87 5.27 4.92 9.65
C ASP A 87 5.63 5.63 8.32
N CYS A 88 4.96 5.22 7.24
CA CYS A 88 5.06 5.85 5.93
C CYS A 88 3.96 6.91 5.72
N TYR A 89 4.24 8.13 6.17
CA TYR A 89 3.24 9.20 6.15
C TYR A 89 2.62 9.54 4.76
N PRO A 90 3.37 9.54 3.64
CA PRO A 90 2.77 9.75 2.32
C PRO A 90 1.70 8.68 2.00
N LEU A 91 1.94 7.42 2.40
CA LEU A 91 0.99 6.33 2.18
C LEU A 91 -0.17 6.38 3.18
N LYS A 92 0.07 6.74 4.44
CA LYS A 92 -1.00 7.02 5.41
C LYS A 92 -1.91 8.15 4.94
N TYR A 93 -1.37 9.17 4.29
CA TYR A 93 -2.18 10.24 3.68
C TYR A 93 -3.09 9.67 2.58
N LEU A 94 -2.56 8.83 1.68
CA LEU A 94 -3.34 8.15 0.65
C LEU A 94 -4.44 7.26 1.26
N ALA A 95 -4.10 6.46 2.28
CA ALA A 95 -5.07 5.62 3.00
C ALA A 95 -6.18 6.45 3.65
N ALA A 96 -5.83 7.59 4.25
CA ALA A 96 -6.79 8.49 4.89
C ALA A 96 -7.79 9.10 3.89
N ILE A 97 -7.32 9.56 2.73
CA ILE A 97 -8.20 10.17 1.71
C ILE A 97 -8.94 9.15 0.84
N SER A 98 -8.52 7.89 0.86
CA SER A 98 -9.14 6.82 0.06
C SER A 98 -10.59 6.59 0.47
N GLN A 99 -11.45 6.34 -0.52
CA GLN A 99 -12.85 5.97 -0.34
C GLN A 99 -13.06 4.45 -0.33
N ALA A 100 -12.04 3.68 0.06
CA ALA A 100 -12.15 2.23 0.16
C ALA A 100 -13.22 1.82 1.18
N SER A 101 -14.00 0.78 0.87
CA SER A 101 -15.03 0.25 1.79
C SER A 101 -14.42 -0.40 3.04
N MET A 102 -13.22 -0.95 2.91
CA MET A 102 -12.43 -1.48 4.02
C MET A 102 -10.94 -1.14 3.83
N LYS A 103 -10.29 -0.71 4.91
CA LYS A 103 -8.87 -0.35 4.95
C LYS A 103 -8.13 -1.24 5.95
N VAL A 104 -7.15 -1.98 5.46
CA VAL A 104 -6.30 -2.87 6.24
C VAL A 104 -4.90 -2.28 6.33
N GLY A 105 -4.30 -2.26 7.51
CA GLY A 105 -2.95 -1.74 7.69
C GLY A 105 -2.25 -2.33 8.92
N CYS A 106 -0.98 -2.00 9.08
CA CYS A 106 -0.22 -2.40 10.25
C CYS A 106 -0.67 -1.63 11.50
N ASN A 107 -0.71 -2.29 12.65
CA ASN A 107 -0.85 -1.62 13.93
C ASN A 107 0.43 -0.82 14.23
N SER A 108 0.34 0.50 14.19
CA SER A 108 1.44 1.42 14.49
C SER A 108 0.89 2.72 15.07
N ASN A 109 1.76 3.69 15.34
CA ASN A 109 1.31 4.97 15.87
C ASN A 109 0.35 5.68 14.90
N PHE A 110 -0.75 6.20 15.43
CA PHE A 110 -1.74 6.99 14.68
C PHE A 110 -2.42 6.26 13.50
N THR A 111 -2.53 4.93 13.52
CA THR A 111 -3.23 4.16 12.45
C THR A 111 -4.70 3.88 12.74
N GLN A 112 -5.11 3.84 14.01
CA GLN A 112 -6.50 3.61 14.44
C GLN A 112 -7.58 4.48 13.74
N PRO A 113 -7.36 5.79 13.48
CA PRO A 113 -8.38 6.59 12.78
C PRO A 113 -8.42 6.36 11.26
N ILE A 114 -7.46 5.62 10.70
CA ILE A 114 -7.30 5.44 9.24
C ILE A 114 -7.78 4.07 8.77
N PHE A 115 -7.56 3.02 9.56
CA PHE A 115 -7.78 1.64 9.15
C PHE A 115 -8.89 0.97 9.96
N ASP A 116 -9.71 0.17 9.27
CA ASP A 116 -10.80 -0.61 9.85
C ASP A 116 -10.28 -1.92 10.47
N LEU A 117 -9.20 -2.46 9.90
CA LEU A 117 -8.53 -3.67 10.38
C LEU A 117 -7.03 -3.40 10.57
N LEU A 118 -6.56 -3.57 11.80
CA LEU A 118 -5.16 -3.45 12.15
C LEU A 118 -4.55 -4.83 12.35
N ILE A 119 -3.52 -5.15 11.57
CA ILE A 119 -2.75 -6.38 11.70
C ILE A 119 -1.50 -6.07 12.52
N GLN A 120 -1.26 -6.85 13.57
CA GLN A 120 -0.04 -6.72 14.36
C GLN A 120 1.15 -7.25 13.55
N LYS A 121 2.20 -6.44 13.41
CA LYS A 121 3.47 -6.92 12.86
C LYS A 121 4.29 -7.62 13.93
N ASP A 122 5.09 -8.57 13.48
CA ASP A 122 6.22 -9.11 14.22
C ASP A 122 7.47 -8.48 13.59
N ASP A 123 8.23 -7.72 14.38
CA ASP A 123 9.35 -6.91 13.90
C ASP A 123 10.50 -7.77 13.32
N ASP A 124 10.56 -9.04 13.72
CA ASP A 124 11.58 -9.99 13.29
C ASP A 124 11.20 -10.74 12.00
N LEU A 125 9.99 -10.53 11.47
CA LEU A 125 9.48 -11.24 10.31
C LEU A 125 9.55 -10.42 9.01
N PRO A 126 9.78 -11.07 7.85
CA PRO A 126 9.79 -10.42 6.54
C PRO A 126 8.39 -9.91 6.13
N LEU A 127 8.34 -9.08 5.08
CA LEU A 127 7.08 -8.55 4.53
C LEU A 127 6.15 -9.68 4.04
N THR A 128 6.71 -10.76 3.50
CA THR A 128 5.95 -11.96 3.13
C THR A 128 5.09 -12.52 4.27
N ALA A 129 5.63 -12.62 5.49
CA ALA A 129 4.87 -13.10 6.65
C ALA A 129 3.72 -12.14 7.03
N PHE A 130 3.92 -10.84 6.86
CA PHE A 130 2.85 -9.84 7.06
C PHE A 130 1.74 -9.99 6.01
N ILE A 131 2.11 -10.22 4.75
CA ILE A 131 1.17 -10.50 3.66
C ILE A 131 0.36 -11.77 3.96
N GLU A 132 1.00 -12.85 4.43
CA GLU A 132 0.33 -14.09 4.83
C GLU A 132 -0.68 -13.86 5.96
N ASN A 133 -0.33 -13.07 6.97
CA ASN A 133 -1.25 -12.70 8.04
C ASN A 133 -2.47 -11.95 7.50
N ILE A 134 -2.27 -10.96 6.62
CA ILE A 134 -3.38 -10.24 5.96
C ILE A 134 -4.30 -11.23 5.22
N ILE A 135 -3.74 -12.12 4.39
CA ILE A 135 -4.50 -13.12 3.65
C ILE A 135 -5.30 -14.01 4.60
N HIS A 136 -4.70 -14.47 5.70
CA HIS A 136 -5.36 -15.29 6.70
C HIS A 136 -6.59 -14.58 7.27
N TYR A 137 -6.44 -13.34 7.78
CA TYR A 137 -7.56 -12.58 8.35
C TYR A 137 -8.65 -12.25 7.35
N LEU A 138 -8.30 -11.82 6.13
CA LEU A 138 -9.28 -11.53 5.08
C LEU A 138 -10.08 -12.77 4.67
N ASN A 139 -9.47 -13.95 4.63
CA ASN A 139 -10.16 -15.20 4.35
C ASN A 139 -11.12 -15.62 5.46
N HIS A 140 -10.85 -15.26 6.72
CA HIS A 140 -11.75 -15.52 7.83
C HIS A 140 -12.99 -14.60 7.80
N LEU A 141 -12.81 -13.33 7.45
CA LEU A 141 -13.93 -12.38 7.32
C LEU A 141 -14.88 -12.76 6.18
N ASN A 142 -14.37 -13.21 5.04
CA ASN A 142 -15.19 -13.59 3.88
C ASN A 142 -15.98 -14.91 4.05
N LYS A 143 -15.69 -15.69 5.11
CA LYS A 143 -16.40 -16.95 5.41
C LYS A 143 -17.52 -16.77 6.44
N SER A 144 -17.71 -15.56 6.95
CA SER A 144 -18.71 -15.19 7.98
C SER A 144 -19.97 -14.61 7.32
#